data_AF-A0A6L7WSA1-F1
#
_entry.id   AF-A0A6L7WSA1-F1
#
_cell.length_a   1.000
_cell.length_b   1.000
_cell.length_c   1.000
_cell.angle_alpha   90.00
_cell.angle_beta   90.00
_cell.angle_gamma   90.00
#
_symmetry.space_group_name_H-M   'P 1'
#
loop_
_entity.id
_entity.type
_entity.pdbx_description
1 polymer ?
#
loop_
_entity_poly.entity_id
_entity_poly.type
_entity_poly.pdbx_seq_one_letter_code
_entity_poly.pdbx_strand_id
1 'polypeptide(L)' 'MLRHTIWRIVKERGETTSEDLGLLLDMDAANLAKRHVSPLIKHRVLERTIPDQIRHPEQAYRATGPPPGAAGLPPIDD' A
#
# COMPACT_ATOMS: atom_id res chain seq x y z
N MET A 1 -8.87 3.33 -9.19
CA MET A 1 -9.79 3.08 -8.04
C MET A 1 -9.17 2.18 -6.97
N LEU A 2 -8.51 1.08 -7.36
CA LEU A 2 -7.96 0.07 -6.43
C LEU A 2 -6.94 0.63 -5.42
N ARG A 3 -6.03 1.51 -5.84
CA ARG A 3 -5.05 2.13 -4.94
C ARG A 3 -5.69 2.95 -3.82
N HIS A 4 -6.82 3.61 -4.10
CA HIS A 4 -7.58 4.32 -3.07
C HIS A 4 -8.17 3.34 -2.05
N THR A 5 -8.71 2.21 -2.52
CA THR A 5 -9.19 1.13 -1.64
C THR A 5 -8.07 0.57 -0.76
N ILE A 6 -6.89 0.30 -1.32
CA ILE A 6 -5.71 -0.16 -0.57
C ILE A 6 -5.34 0.86 0.50
N TRP A 7 -5.22 2.14 0.15
CA TRP A 7 -4.93 3.20 1.13
C TRP A 7 -5.96 3.23 2.25
N ARG A 8 -7.26 3.14 1.94
CA ARG A 8 -8.34 3.15 2.94
C ARG A 8 -8.23 1.96 3.89
N ILE A 9 -8.03 0.75 3.36
CA ILE A 9 -7.87 -0.47 4.17
C ILE A 9 -6.70 -0.31 5.14
N VAL A 10 -5.52 0.08 4.63
CA VAL A 10 -4.33 0.28 5.47
C VAL A 10 -4.56 1.39 6.49
N LYS A 11 -5.23 2.49 6.10
CA LYS A 11 -5.51 3.60 7.01
C LYS A 11 -6.43 3.19 8.17
N GLU A 12 -7.44 2.37 7.90
CA GLU A 12 -8.43 1.93 8.90
C GLU A 12 -7.90 0.80 9.80
N ARG A 13 -7.09 -0.10 9.24
CA ARG A 13 -6.53 -1.25 9.98
C ARG A 13 -5.19 -0.97 10.67
N GLY A 14 -4.50 0.11 10.30
CA GLY A 14 -3.16 0.41 10.80
C GLY A 14 -2.09 -0.32 10.00
N GLU A 15 -1.35 -1.23 10.63
CA GLU A 15 -0.33 -2.01 9.96
C GLU A 15 -0.97 -3.20 9.22
N THR A 16 -0.72 -3.33 7.92
CA THR A 16 -1.31 -4.40 7.10
C THR A 16 -0.26 -5.02 6.18
N THR A 17 -0.18 -6.35 6.15
CA THR A 17 0.77 -7.10 5.33
C THR A 17 0.33 -7.20 3.86
N SER A 18 1.22 -7.67 2.97
CA SER A 18 0.84 -7.95 1.57
C SER A 18 -0.16 -9.09 1.49
N GLU A 19 0.01 -10.09 2.34
CA GLU A 19 -0.82 -11.28 2.45
C GLU A 19 -2.23 -10.91 2.89
N ASP A 20 -2.37 -10.05 3.91
CA ASP A 20 -3.68 -9.54 4.36
C ASP A 20 -4.39 -8.76 3.25
N LEU A 21 -3.66 -7.89 2.54
CA LEU A 21 -4.22 -7.14 1.41
C LEU A 21 -4.65 -8.07 0.28
N GLY A 22 -3.86 -9.11 -0.01
CA GLY A 22 -4.19 -10.12 -1.02
C GLY A 22 -5.47 -10.88 -0.66
N LEU A 23 -5.60 -11.33 0.58
CA LEU A 23 -6.81 -12.02 1.07
C LEU A 23 -8.05 -11.12 1.04
N LEU A 24 -7.94 -9.86 1.47
CA LEU A 24 -9.08 -8.93 1.50
C LEU A 24 -9.59 -8.53 0.12
N LEU A 25 -8.69 -8.47 -0.86
CA LEU A 25 -8.99 -8.01 -2.21
C LEU A 25 -9.16 -9.15 -3.21
N ASP A 26 -8.99 -10.41 -2.76
CA ASP A 26 -8.97 -11.62 -3.58
C ASP A 26 -7.95 -11.51 -4.74
N MET A 27 -6.72 -11.14 -4.38
CA MET A 27 -5.62 -10.90 -5.32
C MET A 27 -4.33 -11.56 -4.86
N ASP A 28 -3.47 -11.91 -5.82
CA ASP A 28 -2.11 -12.35 -5.53
C ASP A 28 -1.31 -11.23 -4.84
N ALA A 29 -0.84 -11.52 -3.63
CA ALA A 29 -0.14 -10.56 -2.77
C ALA A 29 1.12 -9.98 -3.43
N ALA A 30 1.89 -10.80 -4.15
CA ALA A 30 3.12 -10.37 -4.81
C ALA A 30 2.84 -9.39 -5.96
N ASN A 31 1.84 -9.69 -6.79
CA ASN A 31 1.41 -8.79 -7.87
C ASN A 31 0.77 -7.52 -7.32
N LEU A 32 -0.03 -7.61 -6.26
CA LEU A 32 -0.63 -6.46 -5.59
C LEU A 32 0.44 -5.53 -5.02
N ALA A 33 1.44 -6.08 -4.33
CA ALA A 33 2.55 -5.32 -3.77
C ALA A 33 3.37 -4.63 -4.86
N LYS A 34 3.66 -5.33 -5.95
CA LYS A 34 4.44 -4.80 -7.08
C LYS A 34 3.69 -3.71 -7.85
N ARG A 35 2.43 -3.95 -8.21
CA ARG A 35 1.66 -3.08 -9.11
C ARG A 35 0.98 -1.92 -8.40
N HIS A 36 0.56 -2.09 -7.15
CA HIS A 36 -0.28 -1.09 -6.48
C HIS A 36 0.38 -0.50 -5.24
N VAL A 37 0.95 -1.33 -4.36
CA VAL A 37 1.56 -0.84 -3.11
C VAL A 37 2.88 -0.13 -3.36
N SER A 38 3.74 -0.65 -4.25
CA SER A 38 5.04 -0.03 -4.54
C SER A 38 4.91 1.40 -5.09
N PRO A 39 3.98 1.70 -6.02
CA PRO A 39 3.67 3.08 -6.38
C PRO A 39 3.19 3.93 -5.18
N LEU A 40 2.29 3.43 -4.34
CA LEU A 40 1.84 4.16 -3.14
C LEU A 40 3.00 4.51 -2.20
N ILE A 41 3.98 3.62 -2.05
CA ILE A 41 5.19 3.87 -1.26
C ILE A 41 6.06 4.94 -1.93
N LYS A 42 6.29 4.84 -3.24
CA LYS A 42 7.09 5.81 -4.01
C LYS A 42 6.52 7.23 -3.88
N HIS A 43 5.20 7.35 -3.83
CA HIS A 43 4.49 8.62 -3.70
C HIS A 43 4.25 9.04 -2.24
N ARG A 44 4.86 8.37 -1.25
CA ARG A 44 4.73 8.66 0.19
C ARG A 44 3.28 8.65 0.69
N VAL A 45 2.43 7.85 0.05
CA VAL A 45 1.05 7.60 0.51
C VAL A 45 1.04 6.51 1.56
N LEU A 46 1.85 5.47 1.35
CA LEU A 46 2.13 4.41 2.31
C LEU A 46 3.64 4.39 2.63
N GLU A 47 4.02 3.73 3.71
CA GLU A 47 5.41 3.34 3.97
C GLU A 47 5.52 1.92 4.52
N ARG A 48 6.74 1.37 4.48
CA ARG A 48 7.09 0.08 5.06
C ARG A 48 7.32 0.25 6.56
N THR A 49 6.86 -0.71 7.36
CA THR A 49 7.17 -0.75 8.80
C THR A 49 8.63 -1.13 9.05
N ILE A 50 9.22 -1.94 8.16
CA ILE A 50 10.63 -2.36 8.23
C ILE A 50 11.35 -1.90 6.95
N PRO A 51 11.81 -0.63 6.87
CA PRO A 51 12.30 -0.05 5.62
C PRO A 51 13.59 -0.71 5.10
N ASP A 52 14.46 -1.17 6.00
CA ASP A 52 15.77 -1.73 5.64
C ASP A 52 15.69 -3.17 5.11
N GLN A 53 14.57 -3.87 5.36
CA GLN A 53 14.40 -5.27 5.00
C GLN A 53 13.09 -5.49 4.23
N ILE A 54 13.14 -5.27 2.92
CA ILE A 54 11.98 -5.38 2.03
C ILE A 54 11.31 -6.77 2.11
N ARG A 55 12.09 -7.83 2.32
CA ARG A 55 11.62 -9.23 2.37
C ARG A 55 11.45 -9.77 3.80
N HIS A 56 11.39 -8.90 4.81
CA HIS A 56 11.17 -9.34 6.18
C HIS A 56 9.83 -10.08 6.29
N PRO A 57 9.73 -11.22 7.01
CA PRO A 57 8.48 -11.97 7.14
C PRO A 57 7.35 -11.16 7.81
N GLU A 58 7.70 -10.21 8.67
CA GLU A 58 6.74 -9.29 9.33
C GLU A 58 6.62 -7.94 8.61
N GLN A 59 7.03 -7.86 7.33
CA GLN A 59 6.90 -6.62 6.58
C GLN A 59 5.43 -6.25 6.42
N ALA A 60 5.09 -5.04 6.86
CA ALA A 60 3.76 -4.47 6.73
C ALA A 60 3.83 -3.06 6.14
N TYR A 61 2.65 -2.53 5.82
CA TYR A 61 2.46 -1.18 5.31
C TYR A 61 1.65 -0.36 6.31
N ARG A 62 1.98 0.92 6.42
CA ARG A 62 1.19 1.90 7.17
C ARG A 62 0.91 3.14 6.32
N ALA A 63 -0.24 3.75 6.52
CA ALA A 63 -0.64 4.95 5.78
C ALA A 63 0.00 6.20 6.37
N THR A 64 0.67 6.97 5.52
CA THR A 64 1.42 8.18 5.90
C THR A 64 0.95 9.44 5.21
N GLY A 65 0.49 9.30 3.96
CA GLY A 65 0.06 10.41 3.14
C GLY A 65 -1.46 10.51 2.98
N PRO A 66 -1.92 11.57 2.29
CA PRO A 66 -3.31 11.67 1.88
C PRO A 66 -3.68 10.57 0.87
N PRO A 67 -4.99 10.34 0.61
CA PRO A 67 -5.42 9.35 -0.35
C PRO A 67 -4.80 9.60 -1.72
N PRO A 68 -4.52 8.53 -2.50
CA PRO A 68 -4.00 8.69 -3.85
C PRO A 68 -5.02 9.45 -4.72
N GLY A 69 -4.54 10.42 -5.49
CA GLY A 69 -5.38 11.32 -6.28
C GLY A 69 -6.02 12.47 -5.49
N ALA A 70 -5.66 12.67 -4.21
CA ALA A 70 -5.99 13.90 -3.50
C ALA A 70 -5.38 15.12 -4.21
N ALA A 71 -6.09 16.26 -4.18
CA ALA A 71 -5.68 17.49 -4.85
C ALA A 71 -4.24 17.88 -4.47
N GLY A 72 -3.38 18.05 -5.48
CA GLY A 72 -1.97 18.44 -5.29
C GLY A 72 -0.95 17.29 -5.30
N LEU A 73 -1.36 16.02 -5.41
CA LEU A 73 -0.46 14.90 -5.67
C LEU A 73 -0.56 14.44 -7.12
N PRO A 74 0.56 14.05 -7.76
CA PRO A 74 0.51 13.50 -9.12
C PRO A 74 -0.38 12.24 -9.13
N PRO A 75 -1.17 12.02 -10.19
CA PRO A 75 -1.90 10.77 -10.34
C PRO A 75 -0.92 9.61 -10.27
N ILE A 76 -1.25 8.63 -9.45
CA ILE A 76 -0.49 7.39 -9.38
C ILE A 76 -1.04 6.54 -10.51
N ASP A 77 -0.30 6.44 -11.61
CA ASP A 77 -0.70 5.76 -12.86
C ASP A 77 -1.16 4.33 -12.57
N ASP A 78 -2.43 3.98 -12.86
CA ASP A 78 -3.12 2.68 -12.58
C ASP A 78 -2.39 1.45 -13.16
#